data_AF-A0A5A7S835-F1
#
_entry.id   AF-A0A5A7S835-F1
#
_cell.length_a   1.000
_cell.length_b   1.000
_cell.length_c   1.000
_cell.angle_alpha   90.00
_cell.angle_beta   90.00
_cell.angle_gamma   90.00
#
_symmetry.space_group_name_H-M   'P 1'
#
loop_
_entity.id
_entity.type
_entity.pdbx_description
1 polymer ?
#
loop_
_entity_poly.entity_id
_entity_poly.type
_entity_poly.pdbx_seq_one_letter_code
_entity_poly.pdbx_strand_id
1 'polypeptide(L)'
;MSVVVDVMADIGITRVSRWIFNCYVVHNGGNGPIIVDAGLLSACDDIAPVLAGLSGSVQSILATHGHSDHLAGAPEVSRGHDAPIYLPENTFRYLDGRAPRSPGPRDVARIWRTFFDQPMDLGSVAGLALHPKAAGYATSGPMHWHGPLPAGALTDGGSVPGAPSWTVIATPGHTEDSIALWHNDSGTLLAGDAVVTARGRASCTAEVSDPVAAARTEDRLRQLPIQHLLPGHGRPVHGERVVLR
;
A
#
# COMPACT_ATOMS: atom_id res chain seq x y z
N MET A 1 18.73 11.78 7.40
CA MET A 1 17.48 11.02 7.63
C MET A 1 17.21 10.20 6.39
N SER A 2 16.89 8.91 6.57
CA SER A 2 16.57 7.97 5.48
C SER A 2 15.10 8.01 5.07
N VAL A 3 14.24 8.60 5.89
CA VAL A 3 12.84 8.86 5.57
C VAL A 3 12.75 9.95 4.52
N VAL A 4 11.98 9.68 3.47
CA VAL A 4 11.59 10.61 2.41
C VAL A 4 10.14 10.99 2.63
N VAL A 5 9.87 12.28 2.78
CA VAL A 5 8.51 12.82 2.81
C VAL A 5 8.32 13.64 1.54
N ASP A 6 7.29 13.30 0.78
CA ASP A 6 7.02 13.84 -0.55
C ASP A 6 5.57 14.31 -0.62
N VAL A 7 5.37 15.63 -0.63
CA VAL A 7 4.05 16.27 -0.56
C VAL A 7 3.58 16.61 -1.98
N MET A 8 2.60 15.87 -2.47
CA MET A 8 1.95 16.07 -3.76
C MET A 8 0.67 16.88 -3.54
N ALA A 9 0.85 18.18 -3.28
CA ALA A 9 -0.24 19.09 -2.89
C ALA A 9 -1.32 19.26 -3.98
N ASP A 10 -0.95 19.10 -5.24
CA ASP A 10 -1.82 19.15 -6.42
C ASP A 10 -2.89 18.05 -6.43
N ILE A 11 -2.58 16.89 -5.86
CA ILE A 11 -3.50 15.76 -5.74
C ILE A 11 -3.89 15.44 -4.29
N GLY A 12 -3.47 16.28 -3.33
CA GLY A 12 -3.81 16.13 -1.92
C GLY A 12 -3.27 14.85 -1.28
N ILE A 13 -2.03 14.47 -1.58
CA ILE A 13 -1.41 13.25 -1.02
C ILE A 13 -0.02 13.55 -0.49
N THR A 14 0.31 13.04 0.69
CA THR A 14 1.69 12.98 1.18
C THR A 14 2.16 11.53 1.13
N ARG A 15 3.28 11.26 0.46
CA ARG A 15 3.99 9.99 0.56
C ARG A 15 5.04 10.07 1.66
N VAL A 16 5.05 9.09 2.54
CA VAL A 16 6.10 8.86 3.53
C VAL A 16 6.77 7.55 3.17
N SER A 17 8.06 7.57 2.90
CA SER A 17 8.79 6.39 2.45
C SER A 17 10.06 6.20 3.24
N ARG A 18 10.29 4.99 3.71
CA ARG A 18 11.58 4.57 4.26
C ARG A 18 12.09 3.41 3.42
N TRP A 19 13.22 3.65 2.75
CA TRP A 19 13.75 2.79 1.71
C TRP A 19 12.75 2.54 0.57
N ILE A 20 12.17 1.35 0.46
CA ILE A 20 11.19 1.02 -0.61
C ILE A 20 9.75 0.94 -0.12
N PHE A 21 9.50 1.07 1.19
CA PHE A 21 8.17 0.91 1.76
C PHE A 21 7.46 2.25 1.75
N ASN A 22 6.51 2.39 0.84
CA ASN A 22 5.69 3.60 0.73
C ASN A 22 4.46 3.48 1.62
N CYS A 23 4.23 4.51 2.42
CA CYS A 23 2.97 4.82 3.05
C CYS A 23 2.41 6.10 2.42
N TYR A 24 1.10 6.15 2.22
CA TYR A 24 0.43 7.33 1.67
C TYR A 24 -0.60 7.87 2.66
N VAL A 25 -0.58 9.19 2.83
CA VAL A 25 -1.58 9.95 3.58
C VAL A 25 -2.40 10.76 2.58
N VAL A 26 -3.64 10.34 2.35
CA VAL A 26 -4.60 11.06 1.50
C VAL A 26 -5.26 12.15 2.33
N HIS A 27 -5.21 13.38 1.84
CA HIS A 27 -5.79 14.55 2.50
C HIS A 27 -7.27 14.64 2.14
N ASN A 28 -8.13 14.87 3.13
CA ASN A 28 -9.58 14.82 2.95
C ASN A 28 -10.28 16.11 3.40
N GLY A 29 -9.76 17.27 2.99
CA GLY A 29 -10.45 18.55 3.10
C GLY A 29 -11.09 18.86 4.48
N GLY A 30 -10.33 18.72 5.57
CA GLY A 30 -10.80 18.99 6.94
C GLY A 30 -11.58 17.86 7.61
N ASN A 31 -12.06 16.86 6.85
CA ASN A 31 -12.71 15.66 7.38
C ASN A 31 -11.73 14.67 7.99
N GLY A 32 -10.42 14.94 7.95
CA GLY A 32 -9.39 14.10 8.54
C GLY A 32 -8.76 13.10 7.55
N PRO A 33 -7.45 12.82 7.68
CA PRO A 33 -6.70 12.08 6.67
C PRO A 33 -7.04 10.59 6.63
N ILE A 34 -6.67 9.96 5.52
CA ILE A 34 -6.73 8.51 5.31
C ILE A 34 -5.32 7.99 5.11
N ILE A 35 -5.02 6.86 5.74
CA ILE A 35 -3.70 6.22 5.64
C ILE A 35 -3.84 4.99 4.76
N VAL A 36 -2.97 4.86 3.76
CA VAL A 36 -2.91 3.72 2.85
C VAL A 36 -1.52 3.11 2.97
N ASP A 37 -1.49 1.83 3.32
CA ASP A 37 -0.31 1.04 3.64
C ASP A 37 0.50 1.63 4.80
N ALA A 38 0.12 1.26 6.02
CA ALA A 38 0.81 1.66 7.25
C ALA A 38 2.17 0.98 7.45
N GLY A 39 2.79 0.48 6.37
CA GLY A 39 4.19 0.11 6.31
C GLY A 39 4.64 -0.98 7.29
N LEU A 40 5.96 -1.02 7.50
CA LEU A 40 6.59 -1.69 8.64
C LEU A 40 6.20 -1.02 9.98
N LEU A 41 6.51 -1.66 11.11
CA LEU A 41 6.25 -1.08 12.45
C LEU A 41 6.82 0.33 12.64
N SER A 42 7.97 0.64 12.02
CA SER A 42 8.59 1.97 12.09
C SER A 42 7.76 3.06 11.42
N ALA A 43 6.83 2.70 10.52
CA ALA A 43 6.05 3.68 9.77
C ALA A 43 5.15 4.52 10.68
N CYS A 44 4.73 4.01 11.84
CA CYS A 44 3.95 4.77 12.83
C CYS A 44 4.70 6.05 13.25
N ASP A 45 6.00 5.94 13.55
CA ASP A 45 6.84 7.09 13.91
C ASP A 45 7.09 8.01 12.71
N ASP A 46 7.22 7.43 11.50
CA ASP A 46 7.51 8.19 10.28
C ASP A 46 6.31 9.03 9.81
N ILE A 47 5.07 8.55 10.00
CA ILE A 47 3.85 9.27 9.60
C ILE A 47 3.36 10.27 10.64
N ALA A 48 3.70 10.10 11.92
CA ALA A 48 3.20 10.94 13.00
C ALA A 48 3.45 12.45 12.77
N PRO A 49 4.63 12.91 12.29
CA PRO A 49 4.85 14.31 11.97
C PRO A 49 3.97 14.84 10.83
N VAL A 50 3.64 13.98 9.85
CA VAL A 50 2.73 14.34 8.75
C VAL A 50 1.32 14.52 9.28
N LEU A 51 0.84 13.59 10.10
CA LEU A 51 -0.50 13.66 10.69
C LEU A 51 -0.66 14.88 11.63
N ALA A 52 0.38 15.23 12.39
CA ALA A 52 0.37 16.41 13.25
C ALA A 52 0.24 17.73 12.48
N GLY A 53 0.63 17.75 11.19
CA GLY A 53 0.46 18.90 10.31
C GLY A 53 -0.89 18.98 9.60
N LEU A 54 -1.74 17.96 9.73
CA LEU A 54 -3.05 17.89 9.09
C LEU A 54 -4.17 18.16 10.10
N SER A 55 -5.30 18.65 9.59
CA SER A 55 -6.49 18.88 10.41
C SER A 55 -7.42 17.65 10.41
N GLY A 56 -8.13 17.47 11.52
CA GLY A 56 -9.08 16.37 11.71
C GLY A 56 -8.42 15.09 12.24
N SER A 57 -9.25 14.18 12.75
CA SER A 57 -8.80 12.85 13.19
C SER A 57 -8.64 11.92 11.99
N VAL A 58 -7.72 10.95 12.07
CA VAL A 58 -7.55 9.92 11.04
C VAL A 58 -8.88 9.19 10.84
N GLN A 59 -9.41 9.19 9.62
CA GLN A 59 -10.73 8.63 9.31
C GLN A 59 -10.68 7.13 9.09
N SER A 60 -9.63 6.65 8.44
CA SER A 60 -9.45 5.23 8.13
C SER A 60 -7.99 4.90 7.88
N ILE A 61 -7.64 3.66 8.21
CA ILE A 61 -6.35 3.04 7.90
C ILE A 61 -6.64 1.86 6.98
N LEU A 62 -6.01 1.84 5.82
CA LEU A 62 -6.22 0.87 4.78
C LEU A 62 -4.91 0.15 4.49
N ALA A 63 -5.00 -1.10 4.07
CA ALA A 63 -3.90 -1.81 3.43
C ALA A 63 -4.33 -2.26 2.03
N THR A 64 -3.43 -2.19 1.08
CA THR A 64 -3.61 -2.69 -0.29
C THR A 64 -3.60 -4.21 -0.33
N HIS A 65 -2.95 -4.86 0.64
CA HIS A 65 -2.97 -6.30 0.87
C HIS A 65 -2.36 -6.63 2.24
N GLY A 66 -2.39 -7.91 2.63
CA GLY A 66 -1.96 -8.33 3.96
C GLY A 66 -0.46 -8.56 4.15
N HIS A 67 0.42 -8.21 3.21
CA HIS A 67 1.86 -8.29 3.49
C HIS A 67 2.26 -7.36 4.62
N SER A 68 3.14 -7.82 5.53
CA SER A 68 3.43 -7.02 6.73
C SER A 68 4.15 -5.72 6.42
N ASP A 69 4.85 -5.58 5.29
CA ASP A 69 5.48 -4.31 4.91
C ASP A 69 4.47 -3.27 4.37
N HIS A 70 3.19 -3.65 4.26
CA HIS A 70 2.06 -2.75 4.01
C HIS A 70 1.15 -2.62 5.24
N LEU A 71 1.08 -3.66 6.08
CA LEU A 71 0.08 -3.78 7.14
C LEU A 71 0.63 -3.68 8.57
N ALA A 72 1.92 -3.92 8.80
CA ALA A 72 2.47 -4.13 10.15
C ALA A 72 2.22 -2.94 11.10
N GLY A 73 2.34 -1.71 10.60
CA GLY A 73 2.11 -0.51 11.42
C GLY A 73 0.64 -0.23 11.72
N ALA A 74 -0.32 -0.81 10.99
CA ALA A 74 -1.74 -0.44 11.09
C ALA A 74 -2.33 -0.61 12.51
N PRO A 75 -2.05 -1.70 13.26
CA PRO A 75 -2.51 -1.83 14.64
C PRO A 75 -2.04 -0.71 15.58
N GLU A 76 -0.77 -0.29 15.47
CA GLU A 76 -0.22 0.76 16.33
C GLU A 76 -0.80 2.13 15.98
N VAL A 77 -0.89 2.43 14.68
CA VAL A 77 -1.53 3.67 14.18
C VAL A 77 -3.00 3.72 14.61
N SER A 78 -3.72 2.60 14.52
CA SER A 78 -5.12 2.52 14.94
C SER A 78 -5.28 2.82 16.43
N ARG A 79 -4.45 2.23 17.30
CA ARG A 79 -4.50 2.51 18.75
C ARG A 79 -4.09 3.95 19.08
N GLY A 80 -3.11 4.50 18.38
CA GLY A 80 -2.61 5.86 18.61
C GLY A 80 -3.60 6.95 18.17
N HIS A 81 -4.46 6.66 17.19
CA HIS A 81 -5.38 7.63 16.60
C HIS A 81 -6.87 7.30 16.77
N ASP A 82 -7.22 6.20 17.44
CA ASP A 82 -8.59 5.67 17.55
C ASP A 82 -9.28 5.54 16.18
N ALA A 83 -8.53 5.07 15.19
CA ALA A 83 -8.96 5.04 13.79
C ALA A 83 -9.28 3.61 13.33
N PRO A 84 -10.37 3.42 12.57
CA PRO A 84 -10.78 2.10 12.08
C PRO A 84 -9.84 1.58 10.98
N ILE A 85 -9.55 0.28 11.04
CA ILE A 85 -8.78 -0.43 10.01
C ILE A 85 -9.74 -1.10 9.02
N TYR A 86 -9.51 -0.92 7.73
CA TYR A 86 -10.19 -1.65 6.67
C TYR A 86 -9.18 -2.46 5.86
N LEU A 87 -9.53 -3.69 5.54
CA LEU A 87 -8.66 -4.62 4.80
C LEU A 87 -9.37 -5.09 3.53
N PRO A 88 -8.63 -5.54 2.51
CA PRO A 88 -9.21 -6.21 1.36
C PRO A 88 -10.10 -7.38 1.80
N GLU A 89 -11.22 -7.58 1.10
CA GLU A 89 -12.18 -8.65 1.42
C GLU A 89 -11.50 -10.02 1.57
N ASN A 90 -10.58 -10.35 0.67
CA ASN A 90 -9.87 -11.63 0.70
C ASN A 90 -8.89 -11.75 1.88
N THR A 91 -8.37 -10.64 2.43
CA THR A 91 -7.48 -10.68 3.61
C THR A 91 -8.19 -11.27 4.83
N PHE A 92 -9.52 -11.10 4.95
CA PHE A 92 -10.32 -11.68 6.04
C PHE A 92 -10.23 -13.21 6.09
N ARG A 93 -9.97 -13.86 4.94
CA ARG A 93 -9.80 -15.33 4.85
C ARG A 93 -8.57 -15.83 5.59
N TYR A 94 -7.64 -14.93 5.93
CA TYR A 94 -6.36 -15.28 6.52
C TYR A 94 -6.23 -14.83 7.98
N LEU A 95 -7.14 -13.99 8.49
CA LEU A 95 -7.06 -13.47 9.86
C LEU A 95 -7.11 -14.57 10.95
N ASP A 96 -7.56 -15.78 10.61
CA ASP A 96 -7.55 -16.96 11.47
C ASP A 96 -6.18 -17.67 11.55
N GLY A 97 -5.14 -17.13 10.92
CA GLY A 97 -3.80 -17.70 10.92
C GLY A 97 -3.50 -18.60 9.72
N ARG A 98 -4.35 -18.62 8.69
CA ARG A 98 -4.02 -19.33 7.44
C ARG A 98 -2.85 -18.66 6.73
N ALA A 99 -2.08 -19.48 6.03
CA ALA A 99 -1.01 -19.03 5.13
C ALA A 99 -1.60 -18.71 3.75
N PRO A 100 -1.51 -17.46 3.27
CA PRO A 100 -1.90 -17.09 1.91
C PRO A 100 -0.91 -17.64 0.89
N ARG A 101 -1.32 -17.72 -0.37
CA ARG A 101 -0.35 -17.87 -1.46
C ARG A 101 0.33 -16.51 -1.68
N SER A 102 1.66 -16.52 -1.65
CA SER A 102 2.48 -15.32 -1.78
C SER A 102 3.61 -15.55 -2.80
N PRO A 103 4.13 -14.49 -3.46
CA PRO A 103 5.36 -14.58 -4.24
C PRO A 103 6.53 -15.07 -3.39
N GLY A 104 7.42 -15.86 -4.00
CA GLY A 104 8.58 -16.42 -3.30
C GLY A 104 9.80 -15.49 -3.36
N PRO A 105 10.89 -15.83 -2.65
CA PRO A 105 12.12 -15.02 -2.67
C PRO A 105 12.74 -14.79 -4.06
N ARG A 106 12.52 -15.73 -4.99
CA ARG A 106 12.96 -15.57 -6.39
C ARG A 106 12.18 -14.49 -7.13
N ASP A 107 10.94 -14.26 -6.74
CA ASP A 107 10.04 -13.29 -7.33
C ASP A 107 10.35 -11.88 -6.78
N VAL A 108 10.61 -11.76 -5.48
CA VAL A 108 11.18 -10.54 -4.85
C VAL A 108 12.46 -10.07 -5.57
N ALA A 109 13.34 -11.01 -5.95
CA ALA A 109 14.56 -10.65 -6.67
C ALA A 109 14.30 -9.99 -8.05
N ARG A 110 13.10 -10.13 -8.62
CA ARG A 110 12.73 -9.50 -9.91
C ARG A 110 12.50 -8.01 -9.77
N ILE A 111 12.14 -7.52 -8.58
CA ILE A 111 11.95 -6.09 -8.32
C ILE A 111 13.23 -5.38 -7.86
N TRP A 112 14.40 -6.03 -7.92
CA TRP A 112 15.68 -5.50 -7.39
C TRP A 112 16.01 -4.06 -7.77
N ARG A 113 15.54 -3.57 -8.92
CA ARG A 113 15.78 -2.19 -9.38
C ARG A 113 15.14 -1.16 -8.45
N THR A 114 14.00 -1.47 -7.83
CA THR A 114 13.29 -0.58 -6.90
C THR A 114 14.14 -0.29 -5.66
N PHE A 115 14.99 -1.24 -5.26
CA PHE A 115 15.83 -1.16 -4.06
C PHE A 115 16.89 -0.05 -4.12
N PHE A 116 17.22 0.42 -5.33
CA PHE A 116 18.30 1.37 -5.58
C PHE A 116 17.80 2.77 -5.95
N ASP A 117 16.49 2.96 -6.15
CA ASP A 117 15.94 4.26 -6.53
C ASP A 117 15.65 5.16 -5.33
N GLN A 118 15.80 4.64 -4.11
CA GLN A 118 15.57 5.36 -2.85
C GLN A 118 16.73 5.13 -1.87
N PRO A 119 16.97 6.05 -0.91
CA PRO A 119 18.02 5.88 0.09
C PRO A 119 17.84 4.57 0.87
N MET A 120 18.87 3.73 0.91
CA MET A 120 18.84 2.52 1.73
C MET A 120 18.75 2.88 3.22
N ASP A 121 18.01 2.05 3.96
CA ASP A 121 17.90 2.16 5.42
C ASP A 121 18.16 0.79 6.06
N LEU A 122 19.25 0.68 6.81
CA LEU A 122 19.61 -0.57 7.49
C LEU A 122 18.59 -0.94 8.59
N GLY A 123 17.90 0.06 9.16
CA GLY A 123 16.82 -0.15 10.13
C GLY A 123 15.62 -0.86 9.51
N SER A 124 15.20 -0.46 8.31
CA SER A 124 14.16 -1.16 7.54
C SER A 124 14.55 -2.58 7.16
N VAL A 125 15.81 -2.81 6.76
CA VAL A 125 16.31 -4.18 6.49
C VAL A 125 16.24 -5.05 7.75
N ALA A 126 16.63 -4.51 8.91
CA ALA A 126 16.48 -5.21 10.19
C ALA A 126 15.01 -5.39 10.57
N GLY A 127 14.15 -4.42 10.25
CA GLY A 127 12.71 -4.46 10.48
C GLY A 127 12.02 -5.62 9.75
N LEU A 128 12.48 -6.00 8.56
CA LEU A 128 12.02 -7.20 7.87
C LEU A 128 12.25 -8.48 8.69
N ALA A 129 13.31 -8.55 9.50
CA ALA A 129 13.52 -9.71 10.37
C ALA A 129 12.44 -9.84 11.47
N LEU A 130 11.65 -8.79 11.72
CA LEU A 130 10.55 -8.78 12.67
C LEU A 130 9.20 -9.21 12.07
N HIS A 131 9.12 -9.46 10.75
CA HIS A 131 7.91 -9.95 10.06
C HIS A 131 7.15 -11.06 10.83
N PRO A 132 7.80 -12.10 11.38
CA PRO A 132 7.10 -13.18 12.10
C PRO A 132 6.34 -12.75 13.36
N LYS A 133 6.53 -11.51 13.83
CA LYS A 133 5.87 -10.93 15.00
C LYS A 133 4.99 -9.74 14.65
N ALA A 134 4.97 -9.33 13.39
CA ALA A 134 4.25 -8.16 12.91
C ALA A 134 2.88 -8.56 12.34
N ALA A 135 1.93 -7.62 12.32
CA ALA A 135 0.66 -7.86 11.67
C ALA A 135 0.85 -8.02 10.16
N GLY A 136 0.18 -9.00 9.57
CA GLY A 136 0.36 -9.37 8.17
C GLY A 136 1.03 -10.73 8.00
N TYR A 137 1.41 -11.03 6.76
CA TYR A 137 2.17 -12.22 6.39
C TYR A 137 3.40 -11.83 5.56
N ALA A 138 4.41 -12.69 5.53
CA ALA A 138 5.59 -12.52 4.69
C ALA A 138 5.47 -13.37 3.41
N THR A 139 6.55 -13.47 2.63
CA THR A 139 6.64 -14.35 1.44
C THR A 139 6.37 -15.83 1.74
N SER A 140 6.44 -16.23 3.01
CA SER A 140 6.01 -17.55 3.49
C SER A 140 5.53 -17.46 4.93
N GLY A 141 4.64 -18.37 5.31
CA GLY A 141 4.14 -18.49 6.68
C GLY A 141 2.69 -18.05 6.84
N PRO A 142 2.13 -18.21 8.06
CA PRO A 142 0.77 -17.83 8.36
C PRO A 142 0.61 -16.31 8.42
N MET A 143 -0.62 -15.84 8.24
CA MET A 143 -1.02 -14.49 8.64
C MET A 143 -0.97 -14.35 10.15
N HIS A 144 -0.35 -13.28 10.63
CA HIS A 144 -0.38 -12.89 12.03
C HIS A 144 -1.29 -11.67 12.17
N TRP A 145 -2.34 -11.77 12.98
CA TRP A 145 -3.19 -10.61 13.30
C TRP A 145 -3.27 -10.41 14.80
N HIS A 146 -2.85 -9.23 15.25
CA HIS A 146 -2.90 -8.81 16.66
C HIS A 146 -3.43 -7.36 16.78
N GLY A 147 -4.09 -6.86 15.73
CA GLY A 147 -4.78 -5.58 15.73
C GLY A 147 -6.21 -5.67 16.27
N PRO A 148 -6.91 -4.53 16.38
CA PRO A 148 -8.36 -4.54 16.62
C PRO A 148 -9.08 -5.32 15.50
N LEU A 149 -10.34 -5.70 15.73
CA LEU A 149 -11.15 -6.28 14.66
C LEU A 149 -11.26 -5.24 13.52
N PRO A 150 -10.90 -5.59 12.27
CA PRO A 150 -11.09 -4.67 11.15
C PRO A 150 -12.56 -4.24 11.04
N ALA A 151 -12.77 -2.95 10.79
CA ALA A 151 -14.09 -2.33 10.76
C ALA A 151 -14.92 -2.75 9.54
N GLY A 152 -14.26 -3.20 8.47
CA GLY A 152 -14.94 -3.69 7.27
C GLY A 152 -13.99 -4.11 6.16
N ALA A 153 -14.58 -4.66 5.11
CA ALA A 153 -13.90 -5.10 3.91
C ALA A 153 -13.87 -4.01 2.83
N LEU A 154 -12.74 -3.91 2.12
CA LEU A 154 -12.59 -3.18 0.87
C LEU A 154 -12.92 -4.14 -0.28
N THR A 155 -14.03 -3.87 -0.97
CA THR A 155 -14.59 -4.73 -2.02
C THR A 155 -14.44 -4.07 -3.38
N ASP A 156 -14.28 -4.88 -4.43
CA ASP A 156 -14.11 -4.38 -5.80
C ASP A 156 -15.28 -3.49 -6.24
N GLY A 157 -14.96 -2.32 -6.81
CA GLY A 157 -15.94 -1.31 -7.20
C GLY A 157 -16.55 -0.52 -6.05
N GLY A 158 -16.23 -0.85 -4.79
CA GLY A 158 -16.67 -0.13 -3.61
C GLY A 158 -15.94 1.21 -3.43
N SER A 159 -16.53 2.10 -2.63
CA SER A 159 -15.91 3.36 -2.24
C SER A 159 -14.98 3.18 -1.03
N VAL A 160 -13.92 3.99 -0.95
CA VAL A 160 -13.04 4.00 0.23
C VAL A 160 -13.73 4.65 1.43
N PRO A 161 -13.78 4.00 2.62
CA PRO A 161 -14.30 4.59 3.84
C PRO A 161 -13.57 5.88 4.22
N GLY A 162 -14.31 6.97 4.37
CA GLY A 162 -13.77 8.30 4.60
C GLY A 162 -13.43 9.08 3.32
N ALA A 163 -13.22 8.41 2.17
CA ALA A 163 -12.95 9.07 0.88
C ALA A 163 -13.84 8.49 -0.24
N PRO A 164 -15.12 8.88 -0.31
CA PRO A 164 -16.08 8.28 -1.23
C PRO A 164 -15.77 8.54 -2.72
N SER A 165 -14.91 9.51 -3.05
CA SER A 165 -14.46 9.75 -4.43
C SER A 165 -13.42 8.73 -4.92
N TRP A 166 -12.87 7.91 -4.01
CA TRP A 166 -11.93 6.86 -4.34
C TRP A 166 -12.65 5.52 -4.50
N THR A 167 -12.31 4.80 -5.56
CA THR A 167 -12.85 3.48 -5.88
C THR A 167 -11.81 2.40 -5.62
N VAL A 168 -12.22 1.33 -4.94
CA VAL A 168 -11.42 0.12 -4.75
C VAL A 168 -11.44 -0.70 -6.05
N ILE A 169 -10.27 -1.12 -6.49
CA ILE A 169 -10.08 -1.99 -7.65
C ILE A 169 -9.40 -3.27 -7.17
N ALA A 170 -10.05 -4.42 -7.30
CA ALA A 170 -9.38 -5.69 -7.07
C ALA A 170 -8.27 -5.90 -8.09
N THR A 171 -7.06 -6.21 -7.61
CA THR A 171 -5.84 -6.40 -8.41
C THR A 171 -5.14 -7.73 -8.08
N PRO A 172 -5.86 -8.88 -8.05
CA PRO A 172 -5.27 -10.15 -7.70
C PRO A 172 -4.14 -10.52 -8.67
N GLY A 173 -3.08 -11.14 -8.17
CA GLY A 173 -1.96 -11.59 -8.99
C GLY A 173 -0.64 -11.54 -8.23
N HIS A 174 -0.29 -10.38 -7.68
CA HIS A 174 0.77 -10.27 -6.67
C HIS A 174 0.41 -11.18 -5.49
N THR A 175 -0.70 -10.89 -4.83
CA THR A 175 -1.40 -11.78 -3.90
C THR A 175 -2.89 -11.88 -4.30
N GLU A 176 -3.62 -12.86 -3.75
CA GLU A 176 -5.07 -13.00 -3.99
C GLU A 176 -5.88 -11.85 -3.37
N ASP A 177 -5.36 -11.22 -2.32
CA ASP A 177 -5.99 -10.11 -1.60
C ASP A 177 -5.52 -8.72 -2.01
N SER A 178 -4.73 -8.62 -3.08
CA SER A 178 -4.28 -7.35 -3.63
C SER A 178 -5.44 -6.48 -4.16
N ILE A 179 -5.43 -5.21 -3.76
CA ILE A 179 -6.26 -4.13 -4.31
C ILE A 179 -5.40 -2.93 -4.71
N ALA A 180 -5.96 -2.09 -5.58
CA ALA A 180 -5.52 -0.73 -5.85
C ALA A 180 -6.65 0.26 -5.55
N LEU A 181 -6.31 1.53 -5.34
CA LEU A 181 -7.29 2.60 -5.14
C LEU A 181 -7.20 3.60 -6.29
N TRP A 182 -8.33 3.86 -6.93
CA TRP A 182 -8.46 4.75 -8.07
C TRP A 182 -9.23 6.01 -7.71
N HIS A 183 -8.65 7.16 -8.00
CA HIS A 183 -9.33 8.45 -7.92
C HIS A 183 -9.52 9.01 -9.33
N ASN A 184 -10.76 8.97 -9.80
CA ASN A 184 -11.10 9.35 -11.16
C ASN A 184 -10.74 10.82 -11.47
N ASP A 185 -11.09 11.73 -10.57
CA ASP A 185 -11.05 13.17 -10.85
C ASP A 185 -9.64 13.72 -10.98
N SER A 186 -8.68 13.17 -10.21
CA SER A 186 -7.26 13.53 -10.34
C SER A 186 -6.48 12.57 -11.23
N GLY A 187 -7.09 11.49 -11.73
CA GLY A 187 -6.38 10.45 -12.47
C GLY A 187 -5.31 9.73 -11.64
N THR A 188 -5.54 9.56 -10.34
CA THR A 188 -4.55 8.99 -9.41
C THR A 188 -4.81 7.52 -9.14
N LEU A 189 -3.77 6.68 -9.27
CA LEU A 189 -3.78 5.27 -8.91
C LEU A 189 -2.78 4.99 -7.79
N LEU A 190 -3.27 4.63 -6.61
CA LEU A 190 -2.49 3.98 -5.55
C LEU A 190 -2.48 2.48 -5.86
N ALA A 191 -1.38 1.97 -6.41
CA ALA A 191 -1.35 0.67 -7.06
C ALA A 191 -1.03 -0.50 -6.14
N GLY A 192 -0.60 -0.23 -4.89
CA GLY A 192 0.04 -1.24 -4.04
C GLY A 192 1.16 -1.94 -4.83
N ASP A 193 1.20 -3.26 -4.72
CA ASP A 193 2.22 -4.08 -5.39
C ASP A 193 1.80 -4.62 -6.75
N ALA A 194 0.60 -4.29 -7.23
CA ALA A 194 0.21 -4.61 -8.61
C ALA A 194 1.10 -3.89 -9.64
N VAL A 195 1.66 -2.74 -9.26
CA VAL A 195 2.60 -1.96 -10.09
C VAL A 195 3.76 -1.51 -9.22
N VAL A 196 4.98 -1.79 -9.66
CA VAL A 196 6.20 -1.22 -9.09
C VAL A 196 6.76 -0.16 -10.01
N THR A 197 7.56 0.75 -9.46
CA THR A 197 8.27 1.72 -10.29
C THR A 197 9.77 1.64 -10.10
N ALA A 198 10.48 1.77 -11.22
CA ALA A 198 11.92 1.91 -11.19
C ALA A 198 12.40 2.88 -12.27
N ARG A 199 13.37 3.74 -11.95
CA ARG A 199 14.00 4.73 -12.84
C ARG A 199 12.96 5.59 -13.58
N GLY A 200 11.94 6.04 -12.85
CA GLY A 200 10.85 6.87 -13.38
C GLY A 200 9.88 6.14 -14.32
N ARG A 201 9.84 4.80 -14.30
CA ARG A 201 8.96 3.99 -15.14
C ARG A 201 8.07 3.11 -14.28
N ALA A 202 6.81 3.03 -14.68
CA ALA A 202 5.81 2.13 -14.12
C ALA A 202 5.81 0.78 -14.85
N SER A 203 5.71 -0.32 -14.12
CA SER A 203 5.55 -1.66 -14.71
C SER A 203 4.69 -2.52 -13.80
N CYS A 204 3.80 -3.32 -14.41
CA CYS A 204 3.09 -4.34 -13.64
C CYS A 204 4.12 -5.27 -13.01
N THR A 205 3.92 -5.63 -11.74
CA THR A 205 4.95 -6.36 -11.00
C THR A 205 5.22 -7.72 -11.64
N ALA A 206 6.48 -8.13 -11.66
CA ALA A 206 6.85 -9.50 -12.00
C ALA A 206 6.86 -10.41 -10.75
N GLU A 207 6.63 -9.83 -9.57
CA GLU A 207 6.52 -10.52 -8.30
C GLU A 207 5.07 -10.98 -8.07
N VAL A 208 4.74 -12.17 -8.56
CA VAL A 208 3.34 -12.65 -8.62
C VAL A 208 3.18 -14.07 -8.08
N SER A 209 2.08 -14.30 -7.35
CA SER A 209 1.65 -15.61 -6.87
C SER A 209 0.70 -16.32 -7.84
N ASP A 210 -0.02 -15.56 -8.68
CA ASP A 210 -0.90 -16.06 -9.73
C ASP A 210 -0.71 -15.23 -11.02
N PRO A 211 0.08 -15.74 -11.99
CA PRO A 211 0.33 -15.05 -13.26
C PRO A 211 -0.94 -14.82 -14.11
N VAL A 212 -1.93 -15.69 -14.02
CA VAL A 212 -3.16 -15.56 -14.83
C VAL A 212 -4.03 -14.45 -14.26
N ALA A 213 -4.12 -14.37 -12.92
CA ALA A 213 -4.77 -13.25 -12.26
C ALA A 213 -4.02 -11.93 -12.53
N ALA A 214 -2.69 -11.94 -12.42
CA ALA A 214 -1.86 -10.76 -12.69
C ALA A 214 -2.06 -10.20 -14.11
N ALA A 215 -2.14 -11.06 -15.13
CA ALA A 215 -2.41 -10.63 -16.50
C ALA A 215 -3.78 -9.94 -16.66
N ARG A 216 -4.83 -10.46 -16.01
CA ARG A 216 -6.16 -9.81 -16.01
C ARG A 216 -6.14 -8.46 -15.28
N THR A 217 -5.42 -8.40 -14.17
CA THR A 217 -5.20 -7.16 -13.42
C THR A 217 -4.48 -6.12 -14.28
N GLU A 218 -3.43 -6.53 -14.99
CA GLU A 218 -2.70 -5.66 -15.92
C GLU A 218 -3.61 -5.12 -17.04
N ASP A 219 -4.40 -5.98 -17.68
CA ASP A 219 -5.35 -5.57 -18.72
C ASP A 219 -6.35 -4.53 -18.19
N ARG A 220 -6.84 -4.71 -16.95
CA ARG A 220 -7.75 -3.77 -16.29
C ARG A 220 -7.08 -2.45 -15.98
N LEU A 221 -5.87 -2.46 -15.40
CA LEU A 221 -5.16 -1.24 -15.02
C LEU A 221 -4.72 -0.42 -16.25
N ARG A 222 -4.35 -1.07 -17.36
CA ARG A 222 -4.00 -0.41 -18.63
C ARG A 222 -5.15 0.39 -19.25
N GLN A 223 -6.40 0.12 -18.86
CA GLN A 223 -7.59 0.84 -19.34
C GLN A 223 -7.82 2.18 -18.60
N LEU A 224 -7.18 2.38 -17.44
CA LEU A 224 -7.36 3.60 -16.65
C LEU A 224 -6.58 4.77 -17.27
N PRO A 225 -7.13 6.00 -17.25
CA PRO A 225 -6.45 7.21 -17.70
C PRO A 225 -5.51 7.73 -16.59
N ILE A 226 -4.52 6.92 -16.20
CA ILE A 226 -3.62 7.22 -15.08
C ILE A 226 -2.76 8.44 -15.41
N GLN A 227 -2.79 9.45 -14.55
CA GLN A 227 -1.93 10.62 -14.58
C GLN A 227 -0.89 10.61 -13.45
N HIS A 228 -1.28 10.08 -12.28
CA HIS A 228 -0.39 9.93 -11.12
C HIS A 228 -0.41 8.46 -10.68
N LEU A 229 0.71 7.77 -10.83
CA LEU A 229 0.89 6.41 -10.34
C LEU A 229 1.73 6.40 -9.06
N LEU A 230 1.16 5.85 -8.00
CA LEU A 230 1.71 5.79 -6.66
C LEU A 230 1.87 4.31 -6.26
N PRO A 231 3.08 3.72 -6.38
CA PRO A 231 3.29 2.28 -6.12
C PRO A 231 3.50 1.97 -4.63
N GLY A 232 3.35 0.70 -4.25
CA GLY A 232 3.81 0.18 -2.96
C GLY A 232 5.33 0.27 -2.82
N HIS A 233 6.05 -0.04 -3.92
CA HIS A 233 7.50 0.04 -4.00
C HIS A 233 8.01 0.88 -5.17
N GLY A 234 8.94 1.80 -4.85
CA GLY A 234 9.54 2.73 -5.80
C GLY A 234 9.05 4.17 -5.61
N ARG A 235 9.27 5.02 -6.61
CA ARG A 235 8.85 6.43 -6.59
C ARG A 235 7.55 6.66 -7.37
N PRO A 236 6.72 7.64 -6.99
CA PRO A 236 5.61 8.08 -7.82
C PRO A 236 6.05 8.44 -9.25
N VAL A 237 5.17 8.21 -10.22
CA VAL A 237 5.36 8.57 -11.63
C VAL A 237 4.18 9.44 -12.07
N HIS A 238 4.48 10.59 -12.66
CA HIS A 238 3.50 11.58 -13.08
C HIS A 238 3.60 11.85 -14.59
N GLY A 239 2.47 12.17 -15.23
CA GLY A 239 2.43 12.64 -16.61
C GLY A 239 0.99 12.78 -17.12
N GLU A 240 0.82 13.33 -18.33
CA GLU A 240 -0.51 13.43 -18.97
C GLU A 240 -1.19 12.07 -19.15
N ARG A 241 -0.38 11.03 -19.37
CA ARG A 241 -0.79 9.63 -19.34
C ARG A 241 0.38 8.74 -18.99
N VAL A 242 0.32 8.09 -17.83
CA VAL A 242 1.29 7.09 -17.39
C VAL A 242 0.94 5.75 -18.04
N VAL A 243 1.90 5.17 -18.75
CA VAL A 243 1.74 3.86 -19.40
C VAL A 243 2.41 2.79 -18.54
N LEU A 244 1.65 1.76 -18.18
CA LEU A 244 2.17 0.56 -17.54
C LEU A 244 2.92 -0.28 -18.59
N ARG A 245 4.19 -0.57 -18.32
CA ARG A 245 5.02 -1.40 -19.19
C ARG A 245 4.90 -2.86 -18.84
#